data_AF-A0A7U6QIT1-F1
#
_entry.id   AF-A0A7U6QIT1-F1
#
_cell.length_a   1.000
_cell.length_b   1.000
_cell.length_c   1.000
_cell.angle_alpha   90.00
_cell.angle_beta   90.00
_cell.angle_gamma   90.00
#
_symmetry.space_group_name_H-M   'P 1'
#
loop_
_entity.id
_entity.type
_entity.pdbx_description
1 polymer ?
#
loop_
_entity_poly.entity_id
_entity_poly.type
_entity_poly.pdbx_seq_one_letter_code
_entity_poly.pdbx_strand_id
1 'polypeptide(L)'
;MIEVRLERPEDYPRFGFVEAKEFGITDRDGYNFPAFMGMELKPGFFHQRKGKYYESSVYEESLHREEVIAFDQHFSQRGAIK
;
A
#
# COMPACT_ATOMS: atom_id res chain seq x y z
N MET A 1 -6.85 0.76 -9.09
CA MET A 1 -6.94 1.18 -7.68
C MET A 1 -5.61 1.80 -7.35
N ILE A 2 -5.60 2.99 -6.77
CA ILE A 2 -4.39 3.51 -6.12
C ILE A 2 -4.48 3.01 -4.68
N GLU A 3 -3.58 2.10 -4.32
CA GLU A 3 -3.35 1.72 -2.92
C GLU A 3 -2.47 2.79 -2.29
N VAL A 4 -2.80 3.19 -1.07
CA VAL A 4 -1.92 4.05 -0.28
C VAL A 4 -1.81 3.47 1.12
N ARG A 5 -0.68 2.79 1.41
CA ARG A 5 -0.28 2.48 2.80
C ARG A 5 0.19 3.77 3.44
N LEU A 6 -0.54 4.25 4.43
CA LEU A 6 -0.37 5.61 4.95
C LEU A 6 -0.15 5.66 6.45
N GLU A 7 0.70 6.60 6.85
CA GLU A 7 1.02 6.90 8.24
C GLU A 7 -0.11 7.67 8.96
N ARG A 8 -1.04 8.28 8.19
CA ARG A 8 -2.17 9.11 8.67
C ARG A 8 -3.45 8.94 7.84
N PRO A 9 -4.17 7.82 7.96
CA PRO A 9 -5.38 7.54 7.17
C PRO A 9 -6.49 8.59 7.30
N GLU A 10 -6.55 9.32 8.41
CA GLU A 10 -7.57 10.35 8.71
C GLU A 10 -7.56 11.58 7.78
N ASP A 11 -6.46 11.88 7.11
CA ASP A 11 -6.33 13.06 6.23
C ASP A 11 -6.87 12.80 4.81
N TYR A 12 -6.99 11.52 4.42
CA TYR A 12 -7.25 11.09 3.04
C TYR A 12 -8.70 11.04 2.56
N PRO A 13 -9.73 10.96 3.44
CA PRO A 13 -11.11 11.13 3.01
C PRO A 13 -11.37 12.45 2.28
N ARG A 14 -10.55 13.49 2.56
CA ARG A 14 -10.60 14.79 1.88
C ARG A 14 -10.28 14.71 0.39
N PHE A 15 -9.55 13.68 -0.04
CA PHE A 15 -9.14 13.47 -1.42
C PHE A 15 -10.02 12.41 -2.13
N GLY A 16 -11.10 11.95 -1.49
CA GLY A 16 -12.02 10.97 -2.07
C GLY A 16 -11.56 9.51 -1.92
N PHE A 17 -10.55 9.25 -1.07
CA PHE A 17 -10.18 7.90 -0.69
C PHE A 17 -11.15 7.36 0.37
N VAL A 18 -11.51 6.09 0.22
CA VAL A 18 -12.30 5.35 1.20
C VAL A 18 -11.60 4.02 1.50
N GLU A 19 -11.97 3.36 2.58
CA GLU A 19 -11.42 2.04 2.89
C GLU A 19 -11.68 1.05 1.74
N ALA A 20 -10.68 0.26 1.36
CA ALA A 20 -10.80 -0.67 0.24
C ALA A 20 -11.92 -1.73 0.44
N LYS A 21 -12.29 -2.00 1.69
CA LYS A 21 -13.42 -2.85 2.05
C LYS A 21 -14.75 -2.36 1.46
N GLU A 22 -14.92 -1.05 1.27
CA GLU A 22 -16.14 -0.45 0.68
C GLU A 22 -16.31 -0.88 -0.78
N PHE A 23 -15.20 -1.19 -1.45
CA PHE A 23 -15.18 -1.74 -2.80
C PHE A 23 -15.21 -3.28 -2.83
N GLY A 24 -15.32 -3.93 -1.66
CA GLY A 24 -15.22 -5.39 -1.55
C GLY A 24 -13.85 -5.93 -1.96
N ILE A 25 -12.80 -5.15 -1.71
CA ILE A 25 -11.41 -5.51 -2.01
C ILE A 25 -10.68 -5.84 -0.72
N THR A 26 -9.86 -6.87 -0.78
CA THR A 26 -9.01 -7.32 0.33
C THR A 26 -7.57 -7.39 -0.15
N ASP A 27 -6.62 -7.52 0.78
CA ASP A 27 -5.27 -7.94 0.40
C ASP A 27 -5.25 -9.38 -0.15
N ARG A 28 -4.05 -9.87 -0.49
CA ARG A 28 -3.80 -11.23 -1.00
C ARG A 28 -4.36 -12.33 -0.06
N ASP A 29 -4.35 -12.07 1.24
CA ASP A 29 -4.71 -13.02 2.30
C ASP A 29 -6.16 -12.89 2.75
N GLY A 30 -6.87 -11.85 2.31
CA GLY A 30 -8.27 -11.60 2.67
C GLY A 30 -8.46 -10.58 3.78
N TYR A 31 -7.40 -9.93 4.24
CA TYR A 31 -7.47 -8.93 5.30
C TYR A 31 -7.78 -7.53 4.75
N ASN A 32 -8.31 -6.71 5.65
CA ASN A 32 -8.53 -5.29 5.48
C ASN A 32 -8.05 -4.58 6.76
N PHE A 33 -7.38 -3.45 6.60
CA PHE A 33 -6.90 -2.64 7.72
C PHE A 33 -7.18 -1.15 7.43
N PRO A 34 -7.26 -0.27 8.45
CA PRO A 34 -7.67 1.13 8.25
C PRO A 34 -6.77 1.94 7.32
N ALA A 35 -5.49 1.56 7.19
CA ALA A 35 -4.55 2.17 6.25
C ALA A 35 -4.67 1.59 4.83
N PHE A 36 -5.53 0.59 4.58
CA PHE A 36 -5.78 0.02 3.26
C PHE A 36 -6.91 0.80 2.58
N MET A 37 -6.53 1.94 2.01
CA MET A 37 -7.45 2.87 1.36
C MET A 37 -7.38 2.71 -0.17
N GLY A 38 -8.50 2.97 -0.84
CA GLY A 38 -8.61 2.94 -2.29
C GLY A 38 -9.45 4.08 -2.83
N MET A 39 -9.26 4.36 -4.11
CA MET A 39 -10.08 5.30 -4.88
C MET A 39 -10.38 4.71 -6.26
N GLU A 40 -11.64 4.86 -6.69
CA GLU A 40 -12.04 4.54 -8.06
C GLU A 40 -11.48 5.57 -9.05
N LEU A 41 -10.75 5.09 -10.06
CA LEU A 41 -10.30 5.94 -11.17
C LEU A 41 -11.43 6.21 -12.19
N LYS A 42 -12.41 5.30 -12.23
CA LYS A 42 -13.62 5.42 -13.03
C LYS A 42 -14.81 5.12 -12.13
N PRO A 43 -15.80 6.03 -12.02
CA PRO A 43 -16.96 5.82 -11.17
C PRO A 43 -17.69 4.51 -11.50
N GLY A 44 -17.98 3.72 -10.47
CA GLY A 44 -18.73 2.47 -10.55
C GLY A 44 -17.96 1.29 -11.14
N PHE A 45 -16.63 1.37 -11.20
CA PHE A 45 -15.78 0.27 -11.67
C PHE A 45 -15.86 -0.97 -10.75
N PHE A 46 -16.03 -0.76 -9.44
CA PHE A 46 -16.11 -1.81 -8.43
C PHE A 46 -17.53 -2.20 -8.03
N HIS A 47 -18.58 -1.50 -8.48
CA HIS A 47 -19.97 -1.84 -8.16
C HIS A 47 -20.36 -3.30 -8.49
N GLN A 48 -19.71 -3.92 -9.46
CA GLN A 48 -19.97 -5.31 -9.86
C GLN A 48 -18.75 -6.23 -9.68
N ARG A 49 -17.65 -5.75 -9.07
CA ARG A 49 -16.40 -6.52 -8.97
C ARG A 49 -15.86 -6.48 -7.56
N LYS A 50 -15.69 -7.67 -6.98
CA LYS A 50 -14.93 -7.90 -5.75
C LYS A 50 -13.64 -8.59 -6.12
N GLY A 51 -12.58 -8.39 -5.33
CA GLY A 51 -11.30 -8.97 -5.70
C GLY A 51 -10.25 -8.90 -4.60
N LYS A 52 -9.13 -9.55 -4.87
CA LYS A 52 -7.93 -9.47 -4.05
C LYS A 52 -6.91 -8.57 -4.73
N TYR A 53 -6.30 -7.72 -3.93
CA TYR A 53 -5.17 -6.91 -4.35
C TYR A 53 -3.89 -7.73 -4.21
N TYR A 54 -3.10 -7.74 -5.29
CA TYR A 54 -1.79 -8.37 -5.35
C TYR A 54 -0.76 -7.29 -5.65
N GLU A 55 0.14 -7.05 -4.71
CA GLU A 55 1.30 -6.18 -4.92
C GLU A 55 2.25 -6.80 -5.94
N SER A 56 3.05 -5.95 -6.59
CA SER A 56 4.16 -6.45 -7.40
C SER A 56 5.17 -7.17 -6.51
N SER A 57 5.75 -8.25 -7.02
CA SER A 57 6.81 -9.00 -6.33
C SER A 57 8.00 -8.11 -5.94
N VAL A 58 8.21 -6.97 -6.62
CA VAL A 58 9.22 -5.95 -6.27
C VAL A 58 9.07 -5.43 -4.84
N TYR A 59 7.85 -5.39 -4.29
CA TYR A 59 7.57 -4.93 -2.93
C TYR A 59 7.46 -6.07 -1.91
N GLU A 60 7.71 -7.30 -2.32
CA GLU A 60 7.65 -8.45 -1.43
C GLU A 60 8.87 -8.49 -0.51
N GLU A 61 8.68 -8.05 0.73
CA GLU A 61 9.75 -7.93 1.72
C GLU A 61 10.50 -9.26 1.91
N SER A 62 9.80 -10.40 1.91
CA SER A 62 10.43 -11.71 2.08
C SER A 62 11.43 -12.05 0.97
N LEU A 63 11.28 -11.49 -0.23
CA LEU A 63 12.21 -11.69 -1.34
C LEU A 63 13.38 -10.71 -1.29
N HIS A 64 13.17 -9.48 -0.80
CA HIS A 64 14.15 -8.39 -0.96
C HIS A 64 14.77 -7.91 0.36
N ARG A 65 14.41 -8.48 1.51
CA ARG A 65 14.90 -8.06 2.83
C ARG A 65 16.42 -8.02 2.92
N GLU A 66 17.10 -9.06 2.41
CA GLU A 66 18.56 -9.16 2.47
C GLU A 66 19.23 -8.10 1.58
N GLU A 67 18.68 -7.87 0.38
CA GLU A 67 19.16 -6.85 -0.55
C GLU A 67 18.94 -5.43 0.00
N VAL A 68 17.80 -5.17 0.64
CA VAL A 68 17.50 -3.89 1.30
C VAL A 68 18.46 -3.64 2.47
N ILE A 69 18.75 -4.65 3.29
CA ILE A 69 19.72 -4.52 4.40
C ILE A 69 21.12 -4.25 3.84
N ALA A 70 21.55 -4.97 2.80
CA ALA A 70 22.84 -4.75 2.16
C ALA A 70 22.93 -3.34 1.55
N PHE A 71 21.86 -2.86 0.91
CA PHE A 71 21.75 -1.51 0.37
C PHE A 71 21.87 -0.45 1.47
N ASP A 72 21.16 -0.61 2.59
CA ASP A 72 21.17 0.35 3.71
C ASP A 72 22.56 0.49 4.36
N GLN A 73 23.34 -0.60 4.39
CA GLN A 73 24.74 -0.56 4.85
C GLN A 73 25.63 0.37 4.01
N HIS A 74 25.30 0.59 2.73
CA HIS A 74 26.01 1.54 1.88
C HIS A 74 25.68 3.01 2.22
N PHE A 75 24.54 3.30 2.85
CA PHE A 75 24.16 4.66 3.27
C PHE A 75 24.81 5.08 4.59
N SER A 76 25.22 4.12 5.43
CA SER A 76 25.96 4.38 6.68
C SER A 76 27.32 5.08 6.48
N GLN A 77 27.80 5.23 5.24
CA GLN A 77 29.03 5.98 4.92
C GLN A 77 28.82 7.47 4.62
N ARG A 78 27.58 7.97 4.52
CA ARG A 78 27.28 9.40 4.26
C ARG A 78 26.18 9.93 5.17
N GLY A 79 26.50 10.11 6.45
CA GLY A 79 25.53 10.67 7.39
C GLY A 79 26.04 10.94 8.80
N ALA A 80 27.33 11.19 9.01
CA ALA A 80 27.80 11.81 10.24
C ALA A 80 27.79 13.34 10.05
N ILE A 81 26.62 13.96 10.15
CA ILE A 81 26.54 15.40 10.42
C ILE A 81 26.20 15.53 11.90
N LYS A 82 27.18 16.02 12.66
CA LYS A 82 27.10 16.34 14.10
C LYS A 82 26.03 17.39 14.38
#